data_AF-A0A2I1XAY9-F1
#
_entry.id   AF-A0A2I1XAY9-F1
#
_cell.length_a   1.000
_cell.length_b   1.000
_cell.length_c   1.000
_cell.angle_alpha   90.00
_cell.angle_beta   90.00
_cell.angle_gamma   90.00
#
_symmetry.space_group_name_H-M   'P 1'
#
loop_
_entity.id
_entity.type
_entity.pdbx_description
1 polymer ?
#
loop_
_entity_poly.entity_id
_entity_poly.type
_entity_poly.pdbx_seq_one_letter_code
_entity_poly.pdbx_strand_id
1 'polypeptide(L)'
;MTALKLPHSRVLAELADGLPQHVSHLARIAGVKPHQLNGFWQQMPAHIRGLLRQHDGQWRLVRPLALFNEEALQRLGAERGFQTTLKHECTSSNDEILNLARTSPEQAHKALCVAHLQTKGRGRQGRKWTHRLGECLMFSFGWVFDKPQHELGSLAPAVALACRRALAASGLDIQIKWPNDLVAGRDKLGGILIETVRNEGKTAAVIGIGINFVLPKEVEHAASVQALFHNMQLARGATAAHCIPVSTLLDKLLGELNAVLTQYAQNGFTPFLDEYQTAHRDHGRPVLLLRDGQTVSEGTVLSVDAQGALHLMTAAGEQTVVSGEISLRPDDTPRAAAPRAPERLLLLDGGNSQLKWAWVENGVFNEVTRAPYRDLGKLGEEWAERSDDRTRIVGCAVCGDLKKALVEAHLTVPVRWLPSMPQALGIRNHYRNPAEHGSDRWFNALGSRRFSQNACVVVSCGTAVTTDALTEDNHYLGGTIMPGFHLMKEALAAKTANLDRPAGKVYPFPTTTPNAITSGMMDAVCGAVIMMHGRLQQKTGEGRPVDVIITGGGASKVVNALPKQFVLDNTVKIVDNLVIYGLLNWVAQEQEQPDKLPE
;
A
#
# COMPACT_ATOMS: atom_id res chain seq x y z
N MET A 1 20.46 17.60 3.20
CA MET A 1 21.21 16.35 3.02
C MET A 1 22.62 16.73 2.62
N THR A 2 23.63 16.22 3.30
CA THR A 2 25.03 16.56 3.01
C THR A 2 25.63 15.45 2.15
N ALA A 3 26.34 15.82 1.08
CA ALA A 3 27.08 14.89 0.22
C ALA A 3 27.95 13.94 1.05
N LEU A 4 27.97 12.65 0.69
CA LEU A 4 28.98 11.75 1.23
C LEU A 4 30.35 12.11 0.68
N LYS A 5 31.36 12.05 1.55
CA LYS A 5 32.76 12.10 1.10
C LYS A 5 33.03 10.92 0.17
N LEU A 6 33.92 11.10 -0.80
CA LEU A 6 34.23 10.09 -1.82
C LEU A 6 34.57 8.70 -1.23
N PRO A 7 35.38 8.57 -0.16
CA PRO A 7 35.63 7.26 0.46
C PRO A 7 34.36 6.59 0.98
N HIS A 8 33.44 7.34 1.58
CA HIS A 8 32.16 6.83 2.06
C HIS A 8 31.29 6.32 0.90
N SER A 9 31.20 7.10 -0.18
CA SER A 9 30.47 6.69 -1.38
C SER A 9 31.00 5.38 -1.96
N ARG A 10 32.34 5.20 -2.02
CA ARG A 10 32.98 3.99 -2.55
C ARG A 10 32.73 2.76 -1.68
N VAL A 11 32.90 2.88 -0.35
CA VAL A 11 32.61 1.77 0.57
C VAL A 11 31.14 1.38 0.51
N LEU A 12 30.24 2.37 0.43
CA LEU A 12 28.81 2.12 0.35
C LEU A 12 28.42 1.46 -0.98
N ALA A 13 29.04 1.87 -2.10
CA ALA A 13 28.85 1.24 -3.41
C ALA A 13 29.29 -0.23 -3.42
N GLU A 14 30.41 -0.55 -2.76
CA GLU A 14 30.90 -1.94 -2.63
C GLU A 14 29.93 -2.86 -1.87
N LEU A 15 29.13 -2.28 -0.97
CA LEU A 15 28.15 -3.01 -0.16
C LEU A 15 26.73 -2.96 -0.76
N ALA A 16 26.53 -2.28 -1.88
CA ALA A 16 25.21 -1.91 -2.39
C ALA A 16 24.41 -3.08 -2.97
N ASP A 17 25.05 -4.19 -3.32
CA ASP A 17 24.38 -5.42 -3.76
C ASP A 17 23.83 -6.26 -2.59
N GLY A 18 24.21 -5.93 -1.35
CA GLY A 18 23.82 -6.65 -0.14
C GLY A 18 24.67 -7.91 0.14
N LEU A 19 25.69 -8.18 -0.67
CA LEU A 19 26.59 -9.32 -0.47
C LEU A 19 27.60 -9.04 0.67
N PRO A 20 28.06 -10.09 1.40
CA PRO A 20 29.11 -9.95 2.41
C PRO A 20 30.45 -9.53 1.80
N GLN A 21 31.07 -8.52 2.41
CA GLN A 21 32.39 -8.02 2.05
C GLN A 21 33.33 -8.06 3.27
N HIS A 22 34.56 -8.52 3.07
CA HIS A 22 35.53 -8.65 4.16
C HIS A 22 36.01 -7.27 4.64
N VAL A 23 36.10 -7.05 5.95
CA VAL A 23 36.49 -5.75 6.54
C VAL A 23 37.83 -5.23 6.04
N SER A 24 38.83 -6.10 5.81
CA SER A 24 40.12 -5.68 5.24
C SER A 24 40.02 -5.08 3.85
N HIS A 25 39.07 -5.54 3.02
CA HIS A 25 38.83 -4.97 1.70
C HIS A 25 38.16 -3.60 1.81
N LEU A 26 37.11 -3.50 2.62
CA LEU A 26 36.41 -2.24 2.86
C LEU A 26 37.33 -1.18 3.50
N ALA A 27 38.22 -1.59 4.41
CA ALA A 27 39.20 -0.71 5.04
C ALA A 27 40.17 -0.12 4.01
N ARG A 28 40.60 -0.93 3.04
CA ARG A 28 41.45 -0.48 1.93
C ARG A 28 40.73 0.55 1.06
N ILE A 29 39.46 0.32 0.71
CA ILE A 29 38.63 1.27 -0.06
C ILE A 29 38.44 2.58 0.72
N ALA A 30 38.18 2.48 2.03
CA ALA A 30 37.99 3.62 2.92
C ALA A 30 39.28 4.42 3.18
N GLY A 31 40.45 3.85 2.93
CA GLY A 31 41.74 4.44 3.29
C GLY A 31 42.01 4.47 4.80
N VAL A 32 41.44 3.52 5.57
CA VAL A 32 41.60 3.44 7.04
C VAL A 32 42.06 2.05 7.46
N LYS A 33 42.47 1.88 8.73
CA LYS A 33 42.77 0.55 9.28
C LYS A 33 41.46 -0.20 9.62
N PRO A 34 41.42 -1.55 9.58
CA PRO A 34 40.19 -2.32 9.83
C PRO A 34 39.47 -1.97 11.14
N HIS A 35 40.19 -1.72 12.24
CA HIS A 35 39.59 -1.34 13.52
C HIS A 35 38.95 0.07 13.52
N GLN A 36 39.29 0.93 12.56
CA GLN A 36 38.73 2.28 12.42
C GLN A 36 37.43 2.30 11.58
N LEU A 37 37.10 1.20 10.89
CA LEU A 37 35.93 1.13 10.01
C LEU A 37 34.62 1.44 10.72
N ASN A 38 34.45 0.96 11.95
CA ASN A 38 33.24 1.25 12.73
C ASN A 38 33.06 2.76 12.96
N GLY A 39 34.12 3.48 13.33
CA GLY A 39 34.10 4.93 13.47
C GLY A 39 33.88 5.66 12.14
N PHE A 40 34.45 5.15 11.05
CA PHE A 40 34.21 5.63 9.69
C PHE A 40 32.72 5.51 9.30
N TRP A 41 32.10 4.37 9.59
CA TRP A 41 30.69 4.10 9.28
C TRP A 41 29.71 4.95 10.09
N GLN A 42 30.07 5.37 11.30
CA GLN A 42 29.23 6.28 12.10
C GLN A 42 28.98 7.64 11.44
N GLN A 43 29.78 8.03 10.45
CA GLN A 43 29.57 9.24 9.66
C GLN A 43 28.54 9.06 8.53
N MET A 44 28.06 7.83 8.28
CA MET A 44 27.01 7.58 7.29
C MET A 44 25.65 8.17 7.73
N PRO A 45 24.74 8.46 6.79
CA PRO A 45 23.39 8.93 7.10
C PRO A 45 22.65 7.90 7.94
N ALA A 46 21.78 8.36 8.85
CA ALA A 46 21.09 7.47 9.80
C ALA A 46 20.32 6.33 9.12
N HIS A 47 19.69 6.60 7.97
CA HIS A 47 18.94 5.59 7.21
C HIS A 47 19.83 4.53 6.54
N ILE A 48 21.12 4.82 6.31
CA ILE A 48 22.12 3.87 5.81
C ILE A 48 22.78 3.12 6.97
N ARG A 49 23.11 3.81 8.07
CA ARG A 49 23.78 3.21 9.23
C ARG A 49 23.04 1.98 9.76
N GLY A 50 21.72 2.07 9.89
CA GLY A 50 20.88 0.98 10.40
C GLY A 50 20.80 -0.26 9.49
N LEU A 51 21.26 -0.16 8.24
CA LEU A 51 21.22 -1.27 7.29
C LEU A 51 22.41 -2.23 7.43
N LEU A 52 23.49 -1.82 8.09
CA LEU A 52 24.70 -2.64 8.20
C LEU A 52 24.48 -3.85 9.11
N ARG A 53 24.97 -5.01 8.69
CA ARG A 53 25.14 -6.21 9.52
C ARG A 53 26.59 -6.64 9.48
N GLN A 54 27.09 -7.05 10.64
CA GLN A 54 28.47 -7.45 10.85
C GLN A 54 28.47 -8.85 11.45
N HIS A 55 29.27 -9.75 10.89
CA HIS A 55 29.44 -11.11 11.38
C HIS A 55 30.83 -11.61 10.96
N ASP A 56 31.63 -12.12 11.89
CA ASP A 56 32.94 -12.74 11.63
C ASP A 56 33.84 -11.99 10.62
N GLY A 57 34.04 -10.68 10.83
CA GLY A 57 34.89 -9.87 9.95
C GLY A 57 34.31 -9.59 8.57
N GLN A 58 33.02 -9.87 8.36
CA GLN A 58 32.27 -9.56 7.14
C GLN A 58 31.21 -8.49 7.43
N TRP A 59 31.05 -7.58 6.49
CA TRP A 59 30.05 -6.51 6.50
C TRP A 59 29.11 -6.69 5.31
N ARG A 60 27.81 -6.50 5.51
CA ARG A 60 26.81 -6.46 4.44
C ARG A 60 25.67 -5.51 4.78
N LEU A 61 24.92 -5.10 3.77
CA LEU A 61 23.64 -4.42 3.98
C LEU A 61 22.50 -5.43 4.03
N VAL A 62 21.48 -5.18 4.86
CA VAL A 62 20.26 -6.02 4.94
C VAL A 62 19.39 -5.98 3.68
N ARG A 63 19.66 -5.03 2.78
CA ARG A 63 18.96 -4.85 1.51
C ARG A 63 19.88 -4.18 0.50
N PRO A 64 19.69 -4.43 -0.81
CA PRO A 64 20.45 -3.74 -1.84
C PRO A 64 20.05 -2.26 -1.92
N LEU A 65 20.92 -1.45 -2.50
CA LEU A 65 20.72 -0.02 -2.75
C LEU A 65 21.02 0.30 -4.23
N ALA A 66 20.38 1.34 -4.75
CA ALA A 66 20.63 1.84 -6.10
C ALA A 66 21.90 2.70 -6.16
N LEU A 67 23.05 2.06 -5.90
CA LEU A 67 24.37 2.71 -5.92
C LEU A 67 25.34 1.90 -6.76
N PHE A 68 26.27 2.59 -7.41
CA PHE A 68 27.19 2.04 -8.38
C PHE A 68 28.63 2.31 -7.98
N ASN A 69 29.48 1.33 -8.25
CA ASN A 69 30.91 1.55 -8.42
C ASN A 69 31.14 2.20 -9.79
N GLU A 70 31.95 3.26 -9.83
CA GLU A 70 32.17 4.07 -11.04
C GLU A 70 32.77 3.26 -12.20
N GLU A 71 33.79 2.45 -11.94
CA GLU A 71 34.46 1.64 -12.97
C GLU A 71 33.54 0.54 -13.51
N ALA A 72 32.75 -0.09 -12.63
CA ALA A 72 31.77 -1.09 -13.04
C ALA A 72 30.66 -0.47 -13.90
N LEU A 73 30.19 0.72 -13.53
CA LEU A 73 29.17 1.44 -14.28
C LEU A 73 29.69 1.93 -15.64
N GLN A 74 30.94 2.41 -15.72
CA GLN A 74 31.56 2.82 -16.98
C GLN A 74 31.69 1.64 -17.95
N ARG A 75 32.10 0.46 -17.47
CA ARG A 75 32.15 -0.77 -18.28
C ARG A 75 30.77 -1.17 -18.80
N LEU A 76 29.78 -1.23 -17.91
CA LEU A 76 28.39 -1.55 -18.26
C LEU A 76 27.85 -0.59 -19.34
N GLY A 77 28.08 0.71 -19.17
CA GLY A 77 27.70 1.72 -20.15
C GLY A 77 28.39 1.51 -21.50
N ALA A 78 29.70 1.30 -21.50
CA ALA A 78 30.48 1.08 -22.72
C ALA A 78 30.04 -0.18 -23.49
N GLU A 79 29.72 -1.27 -22.80
CA GLU A 79 29.18 -2.50 -23.39
C GLU A 79 27.83 -2.27 -24.09
N ARG A 80 27.04 -1.30 -23.61
CA ARG A 80 25.78 -0.87 -24.21
C ARG A 80 25.93 0.31 -25.19
N GLY A 81 27.16 0.79 -25.41
CA GLY A 81 27.47 1.91 -26.29
C GLY A 81 27.14 3.29 -25.73
N PHE A 82 27.05 3.43 -24.40
CA PHE A 82 26.83 4.69 -23.69
C PHE A 82 28.11 5.25 -23.06
N GLN A 83 28.32 6.56 -23.20
CA GLN A 83 29.41 7.27 -22.53
C GLN A 83 28.96 7.67 -21.13
N THR A 84 29.45 6.98 -20.11
CA THR A 84 28.83 7.01 -18.79
C THR A 84 29.63 7.84 -17.78
N THR A 85 28.93 8.73 -17.07
CA THR A 85 29.44 9.49 -15.94
C THR A 85 28.61 9.20 -14.69
N LEU A 86 29.29 8.98 -13.56
CA LEU A 86 28.66 8.84 -12.25
C LEU A 86 28.71 10.17 -11.48
N LYS A 87 27.58 10.60 -10.94
CA LYS A 87 27.49 11.72 -10.00
C LYS A 87 27.04 11.20 -8.64
N HIS A 88 27.91 11.27 -7.64
CA HIS A 88 27.50 10.98 -6.26
C HIS A 88 26.48 11.99 -5.73
N GLU A 89 26.60 13.24 -6.19
CA GLU A 89 25.60 14.30 -5.99
C GLU A 89 25.63 15.26 -7.18
N CYS A 90 24.45 15.70 -7.64
CA CYS A 90 24.29 16.76 -8.63
C CYS A 90 22.99 17.55 -8.37
N THR A 91 22.73 18.62 -9.13
CA THR A 91 21.42 19.29 -9.09
C THR A 91 20.34 18.38 -9.69
N SER A 92 20.59 17.89 -10.89
CA SER A 92 19.75 16.96 -11.65
C SER A 92 20.61 16.27 -12.72
N SER A 93 20.42 14.98 -12.93
CA SER A 93 21.06 14.23 -14.03
C SER A 93 20.61 14.76 -15.40
N ASN A 94 19.38 15.28 -15.53
CA ASN A 94 18.93 15.97 -16.74
C ASN A 94 19.75 17.24 -17.01
N ASP A 95 20.11 18.03 -15.99
CA ASP A 95 20.86 19.28 -16.20
C ASP A 95 22.27 18.99 -16.76
N GLU A 96 22.90 17.92 -16.27
CA GLU A 96 24.23 17.49 -16.73
C GLU A 96 24.21 17.18 -18.24
N ILE A 97 23.20 16.41 -18.70
CA ILE A 97 23.07 16.07 -20.11
C ILE A 97 22.56 17.26 -20.94
N LEU A 98 21.66 18.10 -20.42
CA LEU A 98 21.17 19.30 -21.10
C LEU A 98 22.30 20.29 -21.39
N ASN A 99 23.22 20.47 -20.43
CA ASN A 99 24.37 21.33 -20.63
C ASN A 99 25.26 20.81 -21.77
N LEU A 100 25.47 19.49 -21.84
CA LEU A 100 26.18 18.86 -22.95
C LEU A 100 25.42 18.99 -24.28
N ALA A 101 24.11 18.79 -24.29
CA ALA A 101 23.28 18.89 -25.50
C ALA A 101 23.24 20.32 -26.08
N ARG A 102 23.35 21.34 -25.23
CA ARG A 102 23.45 22.74 -25.65
C ARG A 102 24.78 23.07 -26.33
N THR A 103 25.87 22.43 -25.92
CA THR A 103 27.21 22.69 -26.46
C THR A 103 27.54 21.80 -27.65
N SER A 104 27.22 20.50 -27.57
CA SER A 104 27.45 19.53 -28.63
C SER A 104 26.37 18.43 -28.60
N PRO A 105 25.36 18.51 -29.48
CA PRO A 105 24.34 17.46 -29.61
C PRO A 105 24.95 16.09 -29.88
N GLU A 106 25.99 16.02 -30.70
CA GLU A 106 26.70 14.78 -31.03
C GLU A 106 27.30 14.13 -29.78
N GLN A 107 28.02 14.90 -28.95
CA GLN A 107 28.57 14.38 -27.70
C GLN A 107 27.48 14.00 -26.70
N ALA A 108 26.33 14.70 -26.73
CA ALA A 108 25.19 14.34 -25.89
C ALA A 108 24.53 13.04 -26.32
N HIS A 109 24.65 12.62 -27.59
CA HIS A 109 24.09 11.36 -28.05
C HIS A 109 24.72 10.19 -27.29
N LYS A 110 23.89 9.42 -26.59
CA LYS A 110 24.29 8.32 -25.70
C LYS A 110 25.24 8.71 -24.58
N ALA A 111 25.38 9.99 -24.25
CA ALA A 111 25.95 10.40 -22.97
C ALA A 111 24.96 10.00 -21.87
N LEU A 112 25.42 9.23 -20.88
CA LEU A 112 24.65 8.73 -19.75
C LEU A 112 25.19 9.34 -18.45
N CYS A 113 24.32 9.97 -17.68
CA CYS A 113 24.61 10.46 -16.33
C CYS A 113 23.77 9.66 -15.34
N VAL A 114 24.42 8.91 -14.45
CA VAL A 114 23.77 8.25 -13.32
C VAL A 114 24.01 9.07 -12.06
N ALA A 115 22.97 9.33 -11.27
CA ALA A 115 23.06 10.13 -10.06
C ALA A 115 22.63 9.33 -8.83
N HIS A 116 23.46 9.31 -7.77
CA HIS A 116 23.07 8.71 -6.48
C HIS A 116 22.19 9.66 -5.65
N LEU A 117 22.39 10.97 -5.81
CA LEU A 117 21.63 12.01 -5.12
C LEU A 117 21.41 13.21 -6.04
N GLN A 118 20.20 13.77 -6.03
CA GLN A 118 19.85 14.99 -6.76
C GLN A 118 19.28 16.01 -5.79
N THR A 119 19.84 17.21 -5.74
CA THR A 119 19.38 18.27 -4.83
C THR A 119 18.20 19.06 -5.40
N LYS A 120 18.02 19.06 -6.73
CA LYS A 120 16.95 19.71 -7.48
C LYS A 120 16.30 18.75 -8.49
N GLY A 121 16.16 17.48 -8.11
CA GLY A 121 15.45 16.48 -8.91
C GLY A 121 14.02 16.92 -9.20
N ARG A 122 13.60 16.79 -10.47
CA ARG A 122 12.31 17.27 -10.97
C ARG A 122 11.60 16.22 -11.80
N GLY A 123 10.28 16.24 -11.73
CA GLY A 123 9.35 15.59 -12.64
C GLY A 123 8.69 16.60 -13.57
N ARG A 124 7.65 16.17 -14.27
CA ARG A 124 6.84 17.05 -15.13
C ARG A 124 6.11 18.11 -14.30
N GLN A 125 5.76 19.23 -14.96
CA GLN A 125 5.05 20.36 -14.36
C GLN A 125 5.75 20.94 -13.10
N GLY A 126 7.08 20.85 -13.03
CA GLY A 126 7.87 21.39 -11.92
C GLY A 126 7.75 20.62 -10.60
N ARG A 127 7.07 19.46 -10.57
CA ARG A 127 6.98 18.64 -9.35
C ARG A 127 8.36 18.16 -8.93
N LYS A 128 8.61 18.10 -7.63
CA LYS A 128 9.89 17.61 -7.10
C LYS A 128 9.96 16.08 -7.17
N TRP A 129 11.09 15.54 -7.60
CA TRP A 129 11.40 14.13 -7.42
C TRP A 129 12.09 13.95 -6.07
N THR A 130 11.42 13.28 -5.13
CA THR A 130 11.89 13.11 -3.74
C THR A 130 12.44 11.70 -3.53
N HIS A 131 13.62 11.61 -2.95
CA HIS A 131 14.32 10.35 -2.66
C HIS A 131 15.38 10.56 -1.58
N ARG A 132 15.83 9.45 -0.96
CA ARG A 132 17.07 9.42 -0.19
C ARG A 132 18.15 8.64 -0.93
N LEU A 133 19.39 8.80 -0.47
CA LEU A 133 20.54 8.10 -1.03
C LEU A 133 20.28 6.58 -1.09
N GLY A 134 20.41 6.02 -2.29
CA GLY A 134 20.30 4.58 -2.57
C GLY A 134 18.87 4.04 -2.72
N GLU A 135 17.83 4.87 -2.61
CA GLU A 135 16.43 4.41 -2.74
C GLU A 135 15.95 4.34 -4.18
N CYS A 136 16.38 5.27 -5.04
CA CYS A 136 15.95 5.36 -6.43
C CYS A 136 17.13 5.18 -7.39
N LEU A 137 16.92 4.41 -8.46
CA LEU A 137 17.78 4.44 -9.64
C LEU A 137 17.40 5.68 -10.44
N MET A 138 18.32 6.64 -10.54
CA MET A 138 18.12 7.88 -11.29
C MET A 138 19.21 8.05 -12.32
N PHE A 139 18.83 8.22 -13.57
CA PHE A 139 19.76 8.47 -14.64
C PHE A 139 19.11 9.26 -15.75
N SER A 140 19.95 9.96 -16.52
CA SER A 140 19.54 10.67 -17.71
C SER A 140 20.50 10.39 -18.84
N PHE A 141 20.00 10.36 -20.07
CA PHE A 141 20.85 10.24 -21.23
C PHE A 141 20.33 11.05 -22.42
N GLY A 142 21.24 11.40 -23.32
CA GLY A 142 20.88 12.12 -24.54
C GLY A 142 20.61 11.18 -25.70
N TRP A 143 19.64 11.52 -26.54
CA TRP A 143 19.37 10.85 -27.80
C TRP A 143 19.07 11.89 -28.88
N VAL A 144 19.73 11.81 -30.03
CA VAL A 144 19.63 12.83 -31.08
C VAL A 144 18.78 12.27 -32.19
N PHE A 145 17.78 13.05 -32.58
CA PHE A 145 16.88 12.74 -33.69
C PHE A 145 17.11 13.71 -34.83
N ASP A 146 17.14 13.17 -36.04
CA ASP A 146 17.04 13.96 -37.27
C ASP A 146 15.56 14.24 -37.60
N LYS A 147 14.83 14.72 -36.60
CA LYS A 147 13.39 15.02 -36.65
C LYS A 147 13.10 16.29 -35.84
N PRO A 148 12.10 17.09 -36.23
CA PRO A 148 11.68 18.24 -35.45
C PRO A 148 10.98 17.82 -34.15
N GLN A 149 11.02 18.68 -33.13
CA GLN A 149 10.46 18.42 -31.80
C GLN A 149 8.98 18.00 -31.82
N HIS A 150 8.16 18.56 -32.72
CA HIS A 150 6.72 18.26 -32.77
C HIS A 150 6.41 16.81 -33.20
N GLU A 151 7.36 16.12 -33.86
CA GLU A 151 7.24 14.69 -34.20
C GLU A 151 7.65 13.76 -33.06
N LEU A 152 8.12 14.30 -31.93
CA LEU A 152 8.59 13.53 -30.78
C LEU A 152 7.53 13.40 -29.66
N GLY A 153 6.26 13.73 -29.93
CA GLY A 153 5.17 13.67 -28.95
C GLY A 153 4.99 12.30 -28.29
N SER A 154 5.23 11.24 -29.05
CA SER A 154 5.16 9.83 -28.61
C SER A 154 6.45 9.28 -27.98
N LEU A 155 7.49 10.10 -27.80
CA LEU A 155 8.78 9.61 -27.30
C LEU A 155 8.69 9.12 -25.84
N ALA A 156 7.92 9.81 -24.98
CA ALA A 156 7.74 9.38 -23.59
C ALA A 156 7.02 8.01 -23.47
N PRO A 157 5.91 7.76 -24.19
CA PRO A 157 5.32 6.43 -24.33
C PRO A 157 6.31 5.34 -24.79
N ALA A 158 7.14 5.62 -25.79
CA ALA A 158 8.14 4.68 -26.28
C ALA A 158 9.19 4.34 -25.22
N VAL A 159 9.71 5.35 -24.51
CA VAL A 159 10.65 5.14 -23.40
C VAL A 159 10.01 4.35 -22.26
N ALA A 160 8.74 4.61 -21.95
CA ALA A 160 8.01 3.85 -20.93
C ALA A 160 7.88 2.37 -21.31
N LEU A 161 7.65 2.08 -22.59
CA LEU A 161 7.59 0.72 -23.11
C LEU A 161 8.95 0.01 -23.02
N ALA A 162 10.04 0.68 -23.37
CA ALA A 162 11.39 0.16 -23.19
C ALA A 162 11.68 -0.21 -21.71
N CYS A 163 11.32 0.67 -20.79
CA CYS A 163 11.44 0.39 -19.36
C CYS A 163 10.61 -0.82 -18.91
N ARG A 164 9.37 -0.93 -19.41
CA ARG A 164 8.50 -2.08 -19.15
C ARG A 164 9.12 -3.38 -19.65
N ARG A 165 9.63 -3.42 -20.89
CA ARG A 165 10.28 -4.61 -21.46
C ARG A 165 11.46 -5.07 -20.60
N ALA A 166 12.30 -4.13 -20.15
CA ALA A 166 13.46 -4.43 -19.29
C ALA A 166 13.05 -5.00 -17.91
N LEU A 167 11.99 -4.44 -17.32
CA LEU A 167 11.41 -4.91 -16.05
C LEU A 167 10.76 -6.29 -16.22
N ALA A 168 10.02 -6.51 -17.31
CA ALA A 168 9.40 -7.79 -17.66
C ALA A 168 10.44 -8.90 -17.89
N ALA A 169 11.57 -8.57 -18.55
CA ALA A 169 12.73 -9.47 -18.68
C ALA A 169 13.38 -9.81 -17.32
N SER A 170 13.02 -9.11 -16.25
CA SER A 170 13.38 -9.42 -14.86
C SER A 170 12.26 -10.10 -14.08
N GLY A 171 11.18 -10.50 -14.75
CA GLY A 171 10.00 -11.13 -14.17
C GLY A 171 9.05 -10.16 -13.46
N LEU A 172 9.20 -8.85 -13.68
CA LEU A 172 8.35 -7.82 -13.08
C LEU A 172 7.32 -7.37 -14.10
N ASP A 173 6.04 -7.66 -13.82
CA ASP A 173 4.94 -7.14 -14.62
C ASP A 173 4.51 -5.77 -14.08
N ILE A 174 4.56 -4.77 -14.95
CA ILE A 174 4.24 -3.38 -14.64
C ILE A 174 3.44 -2.79 -15.79
N GLN A 175 2.61 -1.80 -15.47
CA GLN A 175 1.82 -1.06 -16.44
C GLN A 175 2.40 0.34 -16.69
N ILE A 176 1.92 0.97 -17.74
CA ILE A 176 2.25 2.35 -18.10
C ILE A 176 1.02 3.23 -17.83
N LYS A 177 1.21 4.29 -17.07
CA LYS A 177 0.23 5.37 -16.90
C LYS A 177 0.60 6.49 -17.86
N TRP A 178 -0.33 6.83 -18.76
CA TRP A 178 -0.07 7.88 -19.75
C TRP A 178 0.22 9.24 -19.06
N PRO A 179 1.17 10.02 -19.60
CA PRO A 179 1.99 9.71 -20.77
C PRO A 179 3.35 9.06 -20.46
N ASN A 180 3.77 8.99 -19.20
CA ASN A 180 5.19 8.86 -18.88
C ASN A 180 5.52 8.17 -17.54
N ASP A 181 4.53 7.58 -16.87
CA ASP A 181 4.72 6.98 -15.54
C ASP A 181 4.71 5.46 -15.61
N LEU A 182 5.62 4.82 -14.87
CA LEU A 182 5.66 3.38 -14.65
C LEU A 182 4.93 3.07 -13.35
N VAL A 183 4.00 2.13 -13.38
CA VAL A 183 3.11 1.85 -12.25
C VAL A 183 2.93 0.35 -12.03
N ALA A 184 2.70 -0.03 -10.77
CA ALA A 184 2.28 -1.37 -10.40
C ALA A 184 0.91 -1.27 -9.72
N GLY A 185 -0.16 -1.55 -10.46
CA GLY A 185 -1.51 -1.26 -10.02
C GLY A 185 -1.73 0.24 -9.85
N ARG A 186 -2.05 0.67 -8.63
CA ARG A 186 -2.27 2.10 -8.31
C ARG A 186 -0.98 2.84 -7.96
N ASP A 187 0.06 2.10 -7.59
CA ASP A 187 1.27 2.68 -7.01
C ASP A 187 2.31 3.03 -8.08
N LYS A 188 2.97 4.18 -7.89
CA LYS A 188 3.99 4.67 -8.81
C LYS A 188 5.32 3.99 -8.57
N LEU A 189 5.85 3.34 -9.61
CA LEU A 189 7.16 2.72 -9.60
C LEU A 189 8.24 3.68 -10.12
N GLY A 190 7.92 4.49 -11.11
CA GLY A 190 8.88 5.37 -11.74
C GLY A 190 8.24 6.44 -12.62
N GLY A 191 9.06 7.37 -13.09
CA GLY A 191 8.62 8.44 -13.99
C GLY A 191 9.70 8.83 -14.97
N ILE A 192 9.25 9.28 -16.14
CA ILE A 192 10.11 9.71 -17.24
C ILE A 192 9.93 11.21 -17.47
N LEU A 193 11.03 11.95 -17.57
CA LEU A 193 11.04 13.36 -17.93
C LEU A 193 11.89 13.57 -19.17
N ILE A 194 11.26 14.05 -20.24
CA ILE A 194 11.96 14.37 -21.48
C ILE A 194 12.00 15.88 -21.67
N GLU A 195 13.19 16.40 -21.90
CA GLU A 195 13.44 17.78 -22.27
C GLU A 195 14.19 17.79 -23.61
N THR A 196 13.97 18.78 -24.45
CA THR A 196 14.60 18.82 -25.79
C THR A 196 15.39 20.09 -25.99
N VAL A 197 16.54 19.97 -26.65
CA VAL A 197 17.34 21.09 -27.14
C VAL A 197 17.41 20.97 -28.65
N ARG A 198 17.16 22.06 -29.36
CA ARG A 198 17.30 22.12 -30.81
C ARG A 198 18.61 22.82 -31.16
N ASN A 199 19.40 22.19 -32.02
CA ASN A 199 20.66 22.75 -32.50
C ASN A 199 20.93 22.23 -33.92
N GLU A 200 21.32 23.10 -34.84
CA GLU A 200 21.67 22.76 -36.23
C GLU A 200 20.65 21.84 -36.94
N GLY A 201 19.35 22.11 -36.77
CA GLY A 201 18.28 21.34 -37.41
C GLY A 201 17.93 20.01 -36.74
N LYS A 202 18.81 19.46 -35.90
CA LYS A 202 18.60 18.24 -35.11
C LYS A 202 17.94 18.54 -33.76
N THR A 203 17.23 17.56 -33.23
CA THR A 203 16.62 17.63 -31.90
C THR A 203 17.33 16.65 -30.97
N ALA A 204 18.01 17.16 -29.94
CA ALA A 204 18.56 16.35 -28.86
C ALA A 204 17.51 16.22 -27.76
N ALA A 205 17.01 15.02 -27.53
CA ALA A 205 16.16 14.67 -26.40
C ALA A 205 17.02 14.23 -25.21
N VAL A 206 16.82 14.87 -24.06
CA VAL A 206 17.40 14.48 -22.79
C VAL A 206 16.34 13.72 -22.01
N ILE A 207 16.56 12.43 -21.84
CA ILE A 207 15.59 11.49 -21.27
C ILE A 207 16.05 11.15 -19.85
N GLY A 208 15.36 11.69 -18.86
CA GLY A 208 15.55 11.38 -17.45
C GLY A 208 14.59 10.31 -16.96
N ILE A 209 15.12 9.31 -16.28
CA ILE A 209 14.36 8.17 -15.76
C ILE A 209 14.67 8.02 -14.27
N GLY A 210 13.62 8.11 -13.45
CA GLY A 210 13.66 7.83 -12.02
C GLY A 210 12.82 6.60 -11.71
N ILE A 211 13.44 5.56 -11.13
CA ILE A 211 12.76 4.33 -10.73
C ILE A 211 12.99 4.11 -9.23
N ASN A 212 11.91 3.91 -8.48
CA ASN A 212 11.96 3.49 -7.09
C ASN A 212 12.54 2.09 -7.02
N PHE A 213 13.81 1.97 -6.63
CA PHE A 213 14.49 0.69 -6.56
C PHE A 213 14.14 -0.01 -5.25
N VAL A 214 14.21 0.72 -4.13
CA VAL A 214 13.74 0.33 -2.80
C VAL A 214 12.61 1.25 -2.39
N LEU A 215 11.64 0.73 -1.64
CA LEU A 215 10.46 1.50 -1.23
C LEU A 215 10.86 2.80 -0.51
N PRO A 216 10.57 3.97 -1.08
CA PRO A 216 10.82 5.24 -0.43
C PRO A 216 9.82 5.41 0.71
N LYS A 217 10.30 5.48 1.96
CA LYS A 217 9.42 5.58 3.15
C LYS A 217 8.60 6.87 3.21
N GLU A 218 9.01 7.90 2.46
CA GLU A 218 8.47 9.26 2.52
C GLU A 218 7.52 9.58 1.36
N VAL A 219 7.21 8.58 0.50
CA VAL A 219 6.33 8.75 -0.64
C VAL A 219 5.14 7.79 -0.49
N GLU A 220 3.96 8.36 -0.33
CA GLU A 220 2.70 7.61 -0.34
C GLU A 220 2.42 7.07 -1.75
N HIS A 221 1.74 5.92 -1.84
CA HIS A 221 1.40 5.26 -3.12
C HIS A 221 2.61 4.98 -4.03
N ALA A 222 3.73 4.53 -3.44
CA ALA A 222 4.93 4.14 -4.15
C ALA A 222 5.06 2.62 -4.23
N ALA A 223 5.39 2.12 -5.42
CA ALA A 223 5.91 0.77 -5.61
C ALA A 223 7.44 0.83 -5.69
N SER A 224 8.11 -0.31 -5.49
CA SER A 224 9.55 -0.40 -5.74
C SER A 224 9.95 -1.73 -6.37
N VAL A 225 11.02 -1.70 -7.16
CA VAL A 225 11.55 -2.88 -7.86
C VAL A 225 11.82 -4.01 -6.88
N GLN A 226 12.51 -3.75 -5.77
CA GLN A 226 12.84 -4.79 -4.79
C GLN A 226 11.60 -5.38 -4.12
N ALA A 227 10.57 -4.57 -3.82
CA ALA A 227 9.34 -5.08 -3.22
C ALA A 227 8.56 -5.97 -4.21
N LEU A 228 8.42 -5.54 -5.47
CA LEU A 228 7.76 -6.34 -6.50
C LEU A 228 8.51 -7.64 -6.78
N PHE A 229 9.85 -7.57 -6.87
CA PHE A 229 10.68 -8.75 -7.09
C PHE A 229 10.57 -9.74 -5.93
N HIS A 230 10.62 -9.25 -4.68
CA HIS A 230 10.44 -10.08 -3.49
C HIS A 230 9.07 -10.77 -3.47
N ASN A 231 7.99 -10.04 -3.71
CA ASN A 231 6.62 -10.58 -3.74
C ASN A 231 6.46 -11.66 -4.83
N MET A 232 7.03 -11.43 -6.01
CA MET A 232 7.01 -12.41 -7.10
C MET A 232 7.77 -13.69 -6.73
N GLN A 233 8.93 -13.57 -6.09
CA GLN A 233 9.71 -14.74 -5.67
C GLN A 233 9.01 -15.53 -4.57
N LEU A 234 8.37 -14.85 -3.61
CA LEU A 234 7.50 -15.50 -2.61
C LEU A 234 6.34 -16.26 -3.26
N ALA A 235 5.67 -15.66 -4.25
CA ALA A 235 4.59 -16.31 -4.99
C ALA A 235 5.05 -17.56 -5.78
N ARG A 236 6.35 -17.63 -6.12
CA ARG A 236 6.98 -18.80 -6.76
C ARG A 236 7.56 -19.82 -5.77
N GLY A 237 7.29 -19.66 -4.48
CA GLY A 237 7.73 -20.60 -3.44
C GLY A 237 9.19 -20.45 -3.01
N ALA A 238 9.85 -19.33 -3.34
CA ALA A 238 11.22 -19.07 -2.87
C ALA A 238 11.24 -18.86 -1.34
N THR A 239 12.13 -19.57 -0.65
CA THR A 239 12.29 -19.52 0.82
C THR A 239 13.29 -18.47 1.29
N ALA A 240 14.08 -17.89 0.37
CA ALA A 240 15.09 -16.87 0.66
C ALA A 240 14.73 -15.52 0.03
N ALA A 241 15.14 -14.44 0.70
CA ALA A 241 15.02 -13.09 0.18
C ALA A 241 15.95 -12.90 -1.03
N HIS A 242 15.39 -13.02 -2.24
CA HIS A 242 16.10 -12.74 -3.47
C HIS A 242 15.97 -11.26 -3.82
N CYS A 243 17.05 -10.69 -4.34
CA CYS A 243 17.11 -9.32 -4.84
C CYS A 243 17.61 -9.28 -6.28
N ILE A 244 17.26 -8.22 -6.99
CA ILE A 244 17.87 -7.90 -8.28
C ILE A 244 18.98 -6.86 -8.07
N PRO A 245 20.23 -7.10 -8.53
CA PRO A 245 21.27 -6.08 -8.49
C PRO A 245 20.89 -4.86 -9.34
N VAL A 246 21.21 -3.66 -8.87
CA VAL A 246 20.89 -2.42 -9.62
C VAL A 246 21.62 -2.36 -10.96
N SER A 247 22.84 -2.90 -11.04
CA SER A 247 23.61 -3.03 -12.29
C SER A 247 22.88 -3.89 -13.31
N THR A 248 22.37 -5.06 -12.91
CA THR A 248 21.58 -5.93 -13.80
C THR A 248 20.32 -5.24 -14.31
N LEU A 249 19.65 -4.45 -13.45
CA LEU A 249 18.48 -3.67 -13.87
C LEU A 249 18.87 -2.59 -14.89
N LEU A 250 19.91 -1.80 -14.60
CA LEU A 250 20.37 -0.74 -15.51
C LEU A 250 20.84 -1.31 -16.85
N ASP A 251 21.56 -2.43 -16.84
CA ASP A 251 22.01 -3.11 -18.05
C ASP A 251 20.85 -3.48 -18.99
N LYS A 252 19.80 -4.11 -18.44
CA LYS A 252 18.58 -4.44 -19.18
C LYS A 252 17.86 -3.19 -19.69
N LEU A 253 17.76 -2.15 -18.86
CA LEU A 253 17.16 -0.88 -19.25
C LEU A 253 17.89 -0.26 -20.43
N LEU A 254 19.21 -0.14 -20.38
CA LEU A 254 20.00 0.44 -21.47
C LEU A 254 19.89 -0.38 -22.76
N GLY A 255 19.84 -1.71 -22.67
CA GLY A 255 19.61 -2.59 -23.80
C GLY A 255 18.27 -2.31 -24.51
N GLU A 256 17.17 -2.32 -23.76
CA GLU A 256 15.83 -2.06 -24.30
C GLU A 256 15.65 -0.61 -24.78
N LEU A 257 16.21 0.36 -24.05
CA LEU A 257 16.17 1.78 -24.43
C LEU A 257 16.89 1.99 -25.76
N ASN A 258 18.09 1.42 -25.93
CA ASN A 258 18.80 1.50 -27.20
C ASN A 258 17.98 0.86 -28.34
N ALA A 259 17.44 -0.34 -28.14
CA ALA A 259 16.67 -1.04 -29.17
C ALA A 259 15.41 -0.25 -29.59
N VAL A 260 14.60 0.18 -28.61
CA VAL A 260 13.34 0.90 -28.87
C VAL A 260 13.62 2.28 -29.49
N LEU A 261 14.62 3.02 -29.00
CA LEU A 261 14.92 4.36 -29.54
C LEU A 261 15.49 4.31 -30.96
N THR A 262 16.28 3.28 -31.29
CA THR A 262 16.74 3.05 -32.67
C THR A 262 15.55 2.78 -33.60
N GLN A 263 14.62 1.90 -33.20
CA GLN A 263 13.44 1.59 -34.01
C GLN A 263 12.47 2.79 -34.10
N TYR A 264 12.31 3.56 -33.01
CA TYR A 264 11.49 4.78 -32.97
C TYR A 264 12.05 5.87 -33.89
N ALA A 265 13.38 6.03 -33.93
CA ALA A 265 14.02 7.01 -34.82
C ALA A 265 13.66 6.74 -36.29
N GLN A 266 13.58 5.47 -36.69
CA GLN A 266 13.24 5.06 -38.06
C GLN A 266 11.73 5.12 -38.33
N ASN A 267 10.92 4.52 -37.47
CA ASN A 267 9.52 4.19 -37.78
C ASN A 267 8.49 5.00 -36.98
N GLY A 268 8.94 5.88 -36.08
CA GLY A 268 8.06 6.56 -35.12
C GLY A 268 7.45 5.58 -34.12
N PHE A 269 6.26 5.91 -33.60
CA PHE A 269 5.62 5.13 -32.55
C PHE A 269 4.72 3.99 -33.05
N THR A 270 4.33 4.02 -34.33
CA THR A 270 3.36 3.08 -34.91
C THR A 270 3.64 1.60 -34.61
N PRO A 271 4.89 1.09 -34.71
CA PRO A 271 5.19 -0.32 -34.43
C PRO A 271 4.97 -0.74 -32.97
N PHE A 272 4.82 0.21 -32.06
CA PHE A 272 4.69 -0.01 -30.63
C PHE A 272 3.26 0.14 -30.12
N LEU A 273 2.30 0.54 -30.96
CA LEU A 273 0.95 0.90 -30.54
C LEU A 273 0.23 -0.26 -29.85
N ASP A 274 0.19 -1.44 -30.47
CA ASP A 274 -0.51 -2.60 -29.93
C ASP A 274 0.07 -3.03 -28.57
N GLU A 275 1.40 -3.05 -28.47
CA GLU A 275 2.09 -3.40 -27.23
C GLU A 275 1.88 -2.34 -26.15
N TYR A 276 1.92 -1.06 -26.53
CA TYR A 276 1.66 0.04 -25.61
C TYR A 276 0.22 0.01 -25.10
N GLN A 277 -0.75 -0.24 -25.97
CA GLN A 277 -2.16 -0.30 -25.62
C GLN A 277 -2.44 -1.45 -24.64
N THR A 278 -1.77 -2.59 -24.83
CA THR A 278 -1.79 -3.71 -23.87
C THR A 278 -1.13 -3.36 -22.54
N ALA A 279 -0.08 -2.54 -22.57
CA ALA A 279 0.64 -2.08 -21.39
C ALA A 279 -0.04 -0.92 -20.65
N HIS A 280 -0.98 -0.22 -21.31
CA HIS A 280 -1.56 1.01 -20.81
C HIS A 280 -2.56 0.71 -19.70
N ARG A 281 -2.20 1.08 -18.47
CA ARG A 281 -2.98 0.78 -17.26
C ARG A 281 -4.44 1.23 -17.40
N ASP A 282 -4.63 2.41 -17.98
CA ASP A 282 -5.90 3.11 -17.99
C ASP A 282 -6.73 2.84 -19.26
N HIS A 283 -6.26 1.98 -20.17
CA HIS A 283 -6.99 1.66 -21.41
C HIS A 283 -8.38 1.07 -21.10
N GLY A 284 -9.42 1.63 -21.73
CA GLY A 284 -10.81 1.25 -21.50
C GLY A 284 -11.38 1.70 -20.15
N ARG A 285 -10.63 2.49 -19.35
CA ARG A 285 -11.04 2.90 -18.00
C ARG A 285 -11.48 4.37 -17.93
N PRO A 286 -12.40 4.70 -17.00
CA PRO A 286 -12.76 6.07 -16.72
C PRO A 286 -11.62 6.79 -15.97
N VAL A 287 -11.24 7.95 -16.47
CA VAL A 287 -10.18 8.78 -15.90
C VAL A 287 -10.64 10.23 -15.74
N LEU A 288 -10.00 10.91 -14.80
CA LEU A 288 -9.98 12.36 -14.68
C LEU A 288 -8.76 12.87 -15.44
N LEU A 289 -8.98 13.79 -16.39
CA LEU A 289 -7.90 14.54 -17.01
C LEU A 289 -7.55 15.73 -16.11
N LEU A 290 -6.30 15.77 -15.68
CA LEU A 290 -5.74 16.79 -14.81
C LEU A 290 -4.82 17.74 -15.58
N ARG A 291 -4.94 19.03 -15.33
CA ARG A 291 -3.95 20.07 -15.69
C ARG A 291 -3.64 20.89 -14.46
N ASP A 292 -2.36 21.04 -14.14
CA ASP A 292 -1.88 21.76 -12.95
C ASP A 292 -2.53 21.29 -11.64
N GLY A 293 -2.82 19.98 -11.55
CA GLY A 293 -3.47 19.35 -10.40
C GLY A 293 -4.99 19.54 -10.31
N GLN A 294 -5.61 20.25 -11.25
CA GLN A 294 -7.06 20.45 -11.31
C GLN A 294 -7.69 19.57 -12.37
N THR A 295 -8.86 18.99 -12.05
CA THR A 295 -9.67 18.24 -13.03
C THR A 295 -10.23 19.20 -14.07
N VAL A 296 -9.83 19.00 -15.33
CA VAL A 296 -10.28 19.82 -16.47
C VAL A 296 -11.29 19.10 -17.36
N SER A 297 -11.28 17.77 -17.36
CA SER A 297 -12.21 16.94 -18.10
C SER A 297 -12.28 15.55 -17.47
N GLU A 298 -13.30 14.78 -17.83
CA GLU A 298 -13.44 13.40 -17.43
C GLU A 298 -13.97 12.57 -18.61
N GLY A 299 -13.50 11.32 -18.71
CA GLY A 299 -13.85 10.48 -19.84
C GLY A 299 -13.28 9.07 -19.73
N THR A 300 -13.58 8.22 -20.71
CA THR A 300 -13.00 6.88 -20.81
C THR A 300 -11.85 6.89 -21.80
N VAL A 301 -10.71 6.33 -21.43
CA VAL A 301 -9.57 6.18 -22.35
C VAL A 301 -9.94 5.22 -23.46
N LEU A 302 -9.91 5.70 -24.70
CA LEU A 302 -10.06 4.86 -25.88
C LEU A 302 -8.71 4.30 -26.31
N SER A 303 -7.73 5.16 -26.58
CA SER A 303 -6.43 4.74 -27.12
C SER A 303 -5.39 5.84 -26.94
N VAL A 304 -4.15 5.53 -27.33
CA VAL A 304 -3.10 6.51 -27.60
C VAL A 304 -2.71 6.33 -29.07
N ASP A 305 -2.64 7.43 -29.83
CA ASP A 305 -2.32 7.37 -31.26
C ASP A 305 -0.80 7.36 -31.53
N ALA A 306 -0.45 7.29 -32.83
CA ALA A 306 0.93 7.27 -33.30
C ALA A 306 1.71 8.55 -32.95
N GLN A 307 1.04 9.64 -32.58
CA GLN A 307 1.65 10.89 -32.15
C GLN A 307 1.79 10.97 -30.62
N GLY A 308 1.28 9.96 -29.89
CA GLY A 308 1.31 9.89 -28.43
C GLY A 308 0.15 10.63 -27.76
N ALA A 309 -0.84 11.09 -28.53
CA ALA A 309 -2.00 11.79 -28.00
C ALA A 309 -3.02 10.78 -27.46
N LEU A 310 -3.61 11.11 -26.33
CA LEU A 310 -4.62 10.32 -25.65
C LEU A 310 -6.00 10.63 -26.24
N HIS A 311 -6.71 9.61 -26.70
CA HIS A 311 -8.11 9.73 -27.13
C HIS A 311 -9.04 9.39 -25.97
N LEU A 312 -9.85 10.34 -25.57
CA LEU A 312 -10.80 10.24 -24.45
C LEU A 312 -12.24 10.35 -24.97
N MET A 313 -13.08 9.37 -24.64
CA MET A 313 -14.53 9.49 -24.82
C MET A 313 -15.11 10.26 -23.63
N THR A 314 -15.56 11.48 -23.88
CA THR A 314 -16.21 12.36 -22.88
C THR A 314 -17.71 12.47 -23.15
N ALA A 315 -18.45 13.14 -22.25
CA ALA A 315 -19.86 13.44 -22.49
C ALA A 315 -20.10 14.32 -23.75
N ALA A 316 -19.09 15.09 -24.17
CA ALA A 316 -19.14 15.92 -25.37
C ALA A 316 -18.68 15.17 -26.65
N GLY A 317 -18.37 13.88 -26.54
CA GLY A 317 -17.79 13.06 -27.61
C GLY A 317 -16.29 12.80 -27.42
N GLU A 318 -15.66 12.27 -28.47
CA GLU A 318 -14.24 11.94 -28.48
C GLU A 318 -13.37 13.21 -28.49
N GLN A 319 -12.38 13.25 -27.60
CA GLN A 319 -11.43 14.34 -27.45
C GLN A 319 -9.99 13.82 -27.52
N THR A 320 -9.18 14.48 -28.34
CA THR A 320 -7.74 14.21 -28.44
C THR A 320 -6.95 15.10 -27.48
N VAL A 321 -6.15 14.50 -26.62
CA VAL A 321 -5.37 15.18 -25.58
C VAL A 321 -3.87 14.95 -25.80
N VAL A 322 -3.18 16.00 -26.22
CA VAL A 322 -1.72 15.98 -26.49
C VAL A 322 -0.87 16.23 -25.25
N SER A 323 -1.45 16.77 -24.17
CA SER A 323 -0.74 17.09 -22.94
C SER A 323 -1.68 17.15 -21.73
N GLY A 324 -1.21 16.61 -20.62
CA GLY A 324 -1.90 16.54 -19.34
C GLY A 324 -1.34 15.43 -18.46
N GLU A 325 -2.08 15.13 -17.40
CA GLU A 325 -1.97 13.93 -16.59
C GLU A 325 -3.36 13.31 -16.47
N ILE A 326 -3.44 11.97 -16.41
CA ILE A 326 -4.68 11.29 -16.08
C ILE A 326 -4.61 10.73 -14.66
N SER A 327 -5.74 10.64 -13.98
CA SER A 327 -5.88 9.84 -12.77
C SER A 327 -7.07 8.92 -12.93
N LEU A 328 -6.96 7.69 -12.43
CA LEU A 328 -8.14 6.86 -12.23
C LEU A 328 -9.10 7.62 -11.31
N ARG A 329 -10.41 7.45 -11.54
CA ARG A 329 -11.41 7.96 -10.60
C ARG A 329 -11.24 7.21 -9.26
N PRO A 330 -11.45 7.88 -8.11
CA PRO A 330 -11.41 7.23 -6.79
C PRO A 330 -12.31 5.98 -6.73
N ASP A 331 -13.40 6.01 -7.50
CA ASP A 331 -14.39 4.93 -7.65
C ASP A 331 -14.19 4.18 -8.98
N ASP A 332 -13.10 3.40 -9.09
CA ASP A 332 -12.79 2.56 -10.27
C ASP A 332 -13.67 1.29 -10.29
N THR A 333 -14.98 1.48 -10.48
CA THR A 333 -15.90 0.40 -10.87
C THR A 333 -16.18 0.53 -12.37
N PRO A 334 -15.85 -0.47 -13.21
CA PRO A 334 -16.12 -0.40 -14.65
C PRO A 334 -17.64 -0.27 -14.90
N ARG A 335 -18.08 0.78 -15.59
CA ARG A 335 -19.49 0.88 -16.03
C ARG A 335 -19.65 0.25 -17.40
N ALA A 336 -20.15 -0.99 -17.45
CA ALA A 336 -20.80 -1.51 -18.64
C ALA A 336 -22.09 -0.71 -18.91
N ALA A 337 -22.33 -0.43 -20.21
CA ALA A 337 -23.55 0.03 -20.87
C ALA A 337 -24.68 0.69 -20.04
N ALA A 338 -24.99 1.96 -20.39
CA ALA A 338 -26.11 2.80 -19.92
C ALA A 338 -26.17 3.05 -18.38
N PRO A 339 -26.70 4.19 -17.92
CA PRO A 339 -26.71 4.49 -16.48
C PRO A 339 -27.60 3.49 -15.72
N ARG A 340 -27.00 2.64 -14.89
CA ARG A 340 -27.70 1.96 -13.78
C ARG A 340 -27.66 2.87 -12.54
N ALA A 341 -28.80 2.94 -11.84
CA ALA A 341 -28.95 3.58 -10.53
C ALA A 341 -27.89 3.10 -9.52
N PRO A 342 -27.47 3.93 -8.54
CA PRO A 342 -26.44 3.61 -7.55
C PRO A 342 -26.79 2.33 -6.77
N GLU A 343 -25.78 1.50 -6.48
CA GLU A 343 -25.99 0.31 -5.64
C GLU A 343 -26.14 0.73 -4.18
N ARG A 344 -27.31 0.42 -3.62
CA ARG A 344 -27.65 0.64 -2.21
C ARG A 344 -27.67 -0.67 -1.46
N LEU A 345 -27.02 -0.69 -0.31
CA LEU A 345 -26.91 -1.87 0.55
C LEU A 345 -27.19 -1.45 2.00
N LEU A 346 -27.95 -2.27 2.71
CA LEU A 346 -28.15 -2.14 4.13
C LEU A 346 -27.38 -3.24 4.87
N LEU A 347 -26.40 -2.83 5.68
CA LEU A 347 -25.60 -3.74 6.51
C LEU A 347 -26.19 -3.84 7.92
N LEU A 348 -26.32 -5.05 8.45
CA LEU A 348 -26.93 -5.31 9.78
C LEU A 348 -25.98 -6.06 10.73
N ASP A 349 -25.76 -5.50 11.93
CA ASP A 349 -25.09 -6.14 13.08
C ASP A 349 -26.14 -6.47 14.16
N GLY A 350 -26.62 -7.71 14.12
CA GLY A 350 -27.64 -8.28 15.02
C GLY A 350 -27.04 -8.76 16.34
N GLY A 351 -26.70 -7.81 17.22
CA GLY A 351 -26.20 -8.11 18.56
C GLY A 351 -27.30 -8.58 19.53
N ASN A 352 -26.94 -9.05 20.72
CA ASN A 352 -27.92 -9.55 21.70
C ASN A 352 -28.84 -8.48 22.28
N SER A 353 -28.37 -7.24 22.47
CA SER A 353 -29.16 -6.19 23.13
C SER A 353 -29.81 -5.21 22.15
N GLN A 354 -29.14 -4.94 21.04
CA GLN A 354 -29.52 -3.91 20.07
C GLN A 354 -29.15 -4.38 18.67
N LEU A 355 -29.89 -3.88 17.68
CA LEU A 355 -29.49 -3.92 16.28
C LEU A 355 -28.65 -2.68 15.97
N LYS A 356 -27.61 -2.84 15.17
CA LYS A 356 -26.97 -1.72 14.48
C LYS A 356 -27.08 -1.92 12.98
N TRP A 357 -27.19 -0.82 12.25
CA TRP A 357 -27.22 -0.88 10.79
C TRP A 357 -26.55 0.32 10.15
N ALA A 358 -26.11 0.12 8.91
CA ALA A 358 -25.46 1.14 8.11
C ALA A 358 -25.95 1.07 6.66
N TRP A 359 -26.32 2.22 6.12
CA TRP A 359 -26.56 2.37 4.68
C TRP A 359 -25.22 2.55 3.98
N VAL A 360 -24.98 1.70 2.99
CA VAL A 360 -23.82 1.72 2.13
C VAL A 360 -24.28 2.15 0.74
N GLU A 361 -23.68 3.22 0.24
CA GLU A 361 -23.84 3.65 -1.15
C GLU A 361 -22.46 3.65 -1.80
N ASN A 362 -22.33 2.95 -2.93
CA ASN A 362 -21.07 2.83 -3.67
C ASN A 362 -19.87 2.39 -2.80
N GLY A 363 -20.09 1.43 -1.89
CA GLY A 363 -19.03 0.85 -1.05
C GLY A 363 -18.61 1.70 0.16
N VAL A 364 -19.32 2.80 0.45
CA VAL A 364 -19.03 3.68 1.59
C VAL A 364 -20.28 3.84 2.47
N PHE A 365 -20.09 3.79 3.80
CA PHE A 365 -21.10 4.22 4.78
C PHE A 365 -20.54 5.35 5.63
N ASN A 366 -21.38 6.34 5.96
CA ASN A 366 -20.99 7.51 6.75
C ASN A 366 -21.49 7.45 8.20
N GLU A 367 -22.60 6.75 8.44
CA GLU A 367 -23.23 6.68 9.75
C GLU A 367 -23.70 5.25 10.06
N VAL A 368 -23.65 4.89 11.34
CA VAL A 368 -24.18 3.63 11.86
C VAL A 368 -25.26 3.95 12.88
N THR A 369 -26.51 3.65 12.53
CA THR A 369 -27.64 3.77 13.43
C THR A 369 -27.70 2.56 14.36
N ARG A 370 -28.21 2.75 15.58
CA ARG A 370 -28.43 1.66 16.55
C ARG A 370 -29.76 1.84 17.26
N ALA A 371 -30.46 0.74 17.50
CA ALA A 371 -31.72 0.76 18.25
C ALA A 371 -31.95 -0.55 19.02
N PRO A 372 -32.64 -0.51 20.18
CA PRO A 372 -33.08 -1.72 20.87
C PRO A 372 -34.17 -2.44 20.07
N TYR A 373 -34.23 -3.77 20.11
CA TYR A 373 -35.22 -4.56 19.34
C TYR A 373 -36.69 -4.24 19.63
N ARG A 374 -36.99 -3.61 20.78
CA ARG A 374 -38.34 -3.16 21.13
C ARG A 374 -38.79 -1.90 20.39
N ASP A 375 -37.87 -1.22 19.72
CA ASP A 375 -38.10 0.05 19.03
C ASP A 375 -37.24 0.13 17.77
N LEU A 376 -37.70 -0.56 16.72
CA LEU A 376 -37.07 -0.56 15.40
C LEU A 376 -37.81 0.38 14.43
N GLY A 377 -38.63 1.32 14.92
CA GLY A 377 -39.38 2.26 14.08
C GLY A 377 -38.49 3.02 13.11
N LYS A 378 -37.35 3.53 13.61
CA LYS A 378 -36.34 4.22 12.79
C LYS A 378 -35.77 3.36 11.65
N LEU A 379 -35.63 2.04 11.85
CA LEU A 379 -35.18 1.14 10.77
C LEU A 379 -36.22 1.10 9.65
N GLY A 380 -37.50 0.97 10.01
CA GLY A 380 -38.61 0.99 9.04
C GLY A 380 -38.74 2.33 8.32
N GLU A 381 -38.56 3.44 9.03
CA GLU A 381 -38.56 4.80 8.46
C GLU A 381 -37.41 4.98 7.45
N GLU A 382 -36.17 4.66 7.86
CA GLU A 382 -35.01 4.74 6.96
C GLU A 382 -35.14 3.77 5.77
N TRP A 383 -35.71 2.57 5.97
CA TRP A 383 -35.99 1.64 4.88
C TRP A 383 -36.99 2.21 3.88
N ALA A 384 -38.13 2.74 4.36
CA ALA A 384 -39.13 3.36 3.50
C ALA A 384 -38.59 4.59 2.75
N GLU A 385 -37.69 5.36 3.38
CA GLU A 385 -37.08 6.54 2.78
C GLU A 385 -36.01 6.19 1.73
N ARG A 386 -35.19 5.17 1.97
CA ARG A 386 -33.91 4.98 1.26
C ARG A 386 -33.86 3.75 0.36
N SER A 387 -34.68 2.74 0.62
CA SER A 387 -34.68 1.51 -0.19
C SER A 387 -35.23 1.73 -1.60
N ASP A 388 -34.80 0.87 -2.51
CA ASP A 388 -35.32 0.73 -3.86
C ASP A 388 -35.42 -0.76 -4.25
N ASP A 389 -35.85 -1.05 -5.48
CA ASP A 389 -36.02 -2.40 -6.01
C ASP A 389 -34.72 -3.22 -6.08
N ARG A 390 -33.57 -2.57 -5.89
CA ARG A 390 -32.23 -3.17 -5.99
C ARG A 390 -31.51 -3.25 -4.65
N THR A 391 -32.10 -2.68 -3.60
CA THR A 391 -31.46 -2.59 -2.30
C THR A 391 -31.29 -3.98 -1.70
N ARG A 392 -30.04 -4.37 -1.46
CA ARG A 392 -29.69 -5.65 -0.82
C ARG A 392 -29.55 -5.46 0.68
N ILE A 393 -29.85 -6.51 1.44
CA ILE A 393 -29.66 -6.51 2.90
C ILE A 393 -28.76 -7.66 3.30
N VAL A 394 -27.63 -7.34 3.91
CA VAL A 394 -26.65 -8.32 4.36
C VAL A 394 -26.37 -8.07 5.84
N GLY A 395 -26.44 -9.11 6.64
CA GLY A 395 -26.23 -8.99 8.07
C GLY A 395 -25.47 -10.14 8.65
N CYS A 396 -24.98 -9.97 9.87
CA CYS A 396 -24.64 -11.08 10.74
C CYS A 396 -25.38 -10.92 12.05
N ALA A 397 -25.72 -12.03 12.70
CA ALA A 397 -26.53 -12.02 13.90
C ALA A 397 -26.09 -13.13 14.86
N VAL A 398 -25.83 -12.72 16.09
CA VAL A 398 -25.71 -13.62 17.25
C VAL A 398 -26.96 -13.62 18.11
N CYS A 399 -27.96 -12.83 17.72
CA CYS A 399 -29.29 -12.86 18.31
C CYS A 399 -30.09 -14.07 17.80
N GLY A 400 -30.98 -14.59 18.66
CA GLY A 400 -31.87 -15.70 18.29
C GLY A 400 -32.90 -15.30 17.23
N ASP A 401 -33.54 -16.30 16.61
CA ASP A 401 -34.37 -16.12 15.41
C ASP A 401 -35.58 -15.20 15.63
N LEU A 402 -36.13 -15.15 16.84
CA LEU A 402 -37.21 -14.20 17.18
C LEU A 402 -36.78 -12.75 16.94
N LYS A 403 -35.54 -12.39 17.25
CA LYS A 403 -35.02 -11.03 17.02
C LYS A 403 -34.74 -10.77 15.54
N LYS A 404 -34.27 -11.77 14.79
CA LYS A 404 -34.12 -11.64 13.33
C LYS A 404 -35.48 -11.38 12.67
N ALA A 405 -36.51 -12.13 13.09
CA ALA A 405 -37.88 -11.93 12.61
C ALA A 405 -38.43 -10.53 12.94
N LEU A 406 -38.12 -9.98 14.13
CA LEU A 406 -38.47 -8.59 14.45
C LEU A 406 -37.81 -7.57 13.51
N VAL A 407 -36.55 -7.81 13.11
CA VAL A 407 -35.85 -6.94 12.15
C VAL A 407 -36.46 -7.07 10.76
N GLU A 408 -36.69 -8.29 10.30
CA GLU A 408 -37.26 -8.59 8.99
C GLU A 408 -38.69 -8.05 8.83
N ALA A 409 -39.46 -7.92 9.91
CA ALA A 409 -40.80 -7.32 9.88
C ALA A 409 -40.81 -5.84 9.43
N HIS A 410 -39.67 -5.14 9.52
CA HIS A 410 -39.52 -3.75 9.07
C HIS A 410 -39.00 -3.62 7.63
N LEU A 411 -38.68 -4.74 6.98
CA LEU A 411 -37.96 -4.77 5.70
C LEU A 411 -38.80 -5.52 4.66
N THR A 412 -38.86 -5.01 3.43
CA THR A 412 -39.67 -5.60 2.36
C THR A 412 -38.89 -6.62 1.52
N VAL A 413 -37.57 -6.71 1.72
CA VAL A 413 -36.65 -7.63 1.03
C VAL A 413 -36.00 -8.54 2.09
N PRO A 414 -35.79 -9.83 1.79
CA PRO A 414 -35.19 -10.76 2.76
C PRO A 414 -33.78 -10.36 3.15
N VAL A 415 -33.45 -10.57 4.43
CA VAL A 415 -32.10 -10.36 4.95
C VAL A 415 -31.23 -11.59 4.72
N ARG A 416 -30.06 -11.41 4.10
CA ARG A 416 -29.05 -12.45 4.05
C ARG A 416 -28.20 -12.43 5.32
N TRP A 417 -28.55 -13.28 6.28
CA TRP A 417 -27.77 -13.48 7.50
C TRP A 417 -26.58 -14.39 7.23
N LEU A 418 -25.37 -13.84 7.32
CA LEU A 418 -24.12 -14.54 7.12
C LEU A 418 -23.63 -15.20 8.42
N PRO A 419 -23.31 -16.50 8.39
CA PRO A 419 -22.67 -17.17 9.51
C PRO A 419 -21.16 -16.87 9.55
N SER A 420 -20.52 -17.34 10.61
CA SER A 420 -19.07 -17.57 10.57
C SER A 420 -18.73 -18.65 9.54
N MET A 421 -17.58 -18.53 8.89
CA MET A 421 -17.17 -19.44 7.82
C MET A 421 -15.72 -19.93 8.00
N PRO A 422 -15.31 -21.04 7.35
CA PRO A 422 -13.96 -21.59 7.47
C PRO A 422 -12.87 -20.65 6.93
N GLN A 423 -13.20 -19.83 5.92
CA GLN A 423 -12.26 -18.89 5.32
C GLN A 423 -13.00 -17.74 4.62
N ALA A 424 -12.50 -16.52 4.74
CA ALA A 424 -12.95 -15.35 3.96
C ALA A 424 -11.86 -14.29 3.92
N LEU A 425 -11.79 -13.48 2.84
CA LEU A 425 -10.81 -12.39 2.70
C LEU A 425 -9.34 -12.83 2.97
N GLY A 426 -9.00 -14.06 2.60
CA GLY A 426 -7.69 -14.65 2.88
C GLY A 426 -7.45 -15.07 4.34
N ILE A 427 -8.39 -14.81 5.26
CA ILE A 427 -8.33 -15.22 6.66
C ILE A 427 -8.86 -16.62 6.83
N ARG A 428 -8.03 -17.52 7.36
CA ARG A 428 -8.41 -18.89 7.73
C ARG A 428 -8.91 -18.93 9.16
N ASN A 429 -10.11 -19.47 9.36
CA ASN A 429 -10.75 -19.66 10.65
C ASN A 429 -10.32 -21.00 11.27
N HIS A 430 -9.63 -20.96 12.42
CA HIS A 430 -9.23 -22.17 13.15
C HIS A 430 -10.26 -22.60 14.20
N TYR A 431 -11.43 -21.95 14.25
CA TYR A 431 -12.52 -22.43 15.08
C TYR A 431 -12.98 -23.80 14.58
N ARG A 432 -12.96 -24.81 15.46
CA ARG A 432 -13.13 -26.22 15.06
C ARG A 432 -14.45 -26.47 14.32
N ASN A 433 -15.52 -25.85 14.80
CA ASN A 433 -16.82 -25.85 14.14
C ASN A 433 -17.26 -24.41 13.86
N PRO A 434 -17.03 -23.87 12.64
CA PRO A 434 -17.38 -22.49 12.32
C PRO A 434 -18.85 -22.15 12.56
N ALA A 435 -19.78 -23.11 12.49
CA ALA A 435 -21.20 -22.86 12.77
C ALA A 435 -21.48 -22.47 14.25
N GLU A 436 -20.62 -22.90 15.17
CA GLU A 436 -20.70 -22.53 16.60
C GLU A 436 -19.95 -21.22 16.91
N HIS A 437 -19.20 -20.70 15.94
CA HIS A 437 -18.47 -19.45 16.10
C HIS A 437 -19.42 -18.26 15.95
N GLY A 438 -19.49 -17.40 16.97
CA GLY A 438 -20.27 -16.16 16.90
C GLY A 438 -19.91 -15.34 15.66
N SER A 439 -20.89 -15.08 14.80
CA SER A 439 -20.67 -14.40 13.51
C SER A 439 -20.11 -12.99 13.71
N ASP A 440 -20.52 -12.30 14.77
CA ASP A 440 -19.99 -10.98 15.13
C ASP A 440 -18.47 -11.00 15.38
N ARG A 441 -17.94 -12.03 16.06
CA ARG A 441 -16.50 -12.22 16.28
C ARG A 441 -15.76 -12.48 14.98
N TRP A 442 -16.37 -13.26 14.08
CA TRP A 442 -15.83 -13.48 12.75
C TRP A 442 -15.72 -12.19 11.93
N PHE A 443 -16.81 -11.43 11.84
CA PHE A 443 -16.81 -10.17 11.10
C PHE A 443 -15.98 -9.07 11.79
N ASN A 444 -15.81 -9.11 13.10
CA ASN A 444 -14.81 -8.28 13.79
C ASN A 444 -13.38 -8.61 13.32
N ALA A 445 -13.03 -9.89 13.18
CA ALA A 445 -11.73 -10.30 12.66
C ALA A 445 -11.54 -9.84 11.19
N LEU A 446 -12.55 -10.03 10.34
CA LEU A 446 -12.54 -9.56 8.95
C LEU A 446 -12.41 -8.03 8.85
N GLY A 447 -13.13 -7.29 9.70
CA GLY A 447 -13.07 -5.83 9.76
C GLY A 447 -11.72 -5.31 10.26
N SER A 448 -11.07 -6.04 11.18
CA SER A 448 -9.81 -5.64 11.80
C SER A 448 -8.68 -5.40 10.78
N ARG A 449 -8.71 -6.10 9.64
CA ARG A 449 -7.71 -5.97 8.57
C ARG A 449 -7.68 -4.64 7.85
N ARG A 450 -8.76 -3.87 7.95
CA ARG A 450 -8.76 -2.49 7.47
C ARG A 450 -7.88 -1.57 8.33
N PHE A 451 -7.58 -1.97 9.58
CA PHE A 451 -6.93 -1.11 10.57
C PHE A 451 -5.57 -1.62 11.05
N SER A 452 -5.23 -2.88 10.76
CA SER A 452 -3.89 -3.44 11.02
C SER A 452 -3.54 -4.60 10.08
N GLN A 453 -2.28 -4.62 9.64
CA GLN A 453 -1.66 -5.74 8.93
C GLN A 453 -0.76 -6.58 9.84
N ASN A 454 -0.56 -6.17 11.09
CA ASN A 454 0.19 -6.93 12.09
C ASN A 454 -0.66 -8.08 12.63
N ALA A 455 -0.05 -8.95 13.44
CA ALA A 455 -0.81 -9.77 14.36
C ALA A 455 -1.62 -8.84 15.28
N CYS A 456 -2.87 -9.18 15.57
CA CYS A 456 -3.72 -8.34 16.39
C CYS A 456 -4.62 -9.13 17.34
N VAL A 457 -4.84 -8.53 18.50
CA VAL A 457 -5.89 -8.92 19.43
C VAL A 457 -7.11 -8.06 19.14
N VAL A 458 -8.21 -8.69 18.74
CA VAL A 458 -9.48 -8.02 18.48
C VAL A 458 -10.39 -8.18 19.70
N VAL A 459 -10.79 -7.06 20.29
CA VAL A 459 -11.55 -7.00 21.54
C VAL A 459 -12.91 -6.37 21.27
N SER A 460 -14.00 -7.08 21.58
CA SER A 460 -15.35 -6.52 21.49
C SER A 460 -15.93 -6.32 22.89
N CYS A 461 -16.25 -5.08 23.24
CA CYS A 461 -16.79 -4.69 24.55
C CYS A 461 -18.30 -4.47 24.48
N GLY A 462 -19.07 -5.55 24.37
CA GLY A 462 -20.53 -5.55 24.31
C GLY A 462 -21.20 -6.15 25.55
N THR A 463 -22.37 -6.78 25.36
CA THR A 463 -23.07 -7.55 26.40
C THR A 463 -22.19 -8.66 26.96
N ALA A 464 -21.46 -9.35 26.08
CA ALA A 464 -20.29 -10.14 26.41
C ALA A 464 -19.04 -9.38 25.94
N VAL A 465 -17.93 -9.61 26.63
CA VAL A 465 -16.61 -9.17 26.19
C VAL A 465 -15.92 -10.35 25.50
N THR A 466 -15.39 -10.13 24.31
CA THR A 466 -14.55 -11.13 23.62
C THR A 466 -13.15 -10.60 23.41
N THR A 467 -12.16 -11.49 23.48
CA THR A 467 -10.78 -11.19 23.06
C THR A 467 -10.31 -12.29 22.13
N ASP A 468 -10.09 -11.95 20.87
CA ASP A 468 -9.80 -12.83 19.76
C ASP A 468 -8.41 -12.59 19.21
N ALA A 469 -7.70 -13.63 18.77
CA ALA A 469 -6.35 -13.52 18.24
C ALA A 469 -6.30 -13.80 16.73
N LEU A 470 -5.65 -12.91 15.99
CA LEU A 470 -5.44 -13.01 14.56
C LEU A 470 -3.95 -12.76 14.26
N THR A 471 -3.27 -13.72 13.63
CA THR A 471 -1.85 -13.59 13.26
C THR A 471 -1.68 -12.73 12.02
N GLU A 472 -0.49 -12.16 11.77
CA GLU A 472 -0.19 -11.34 10.58
C GLU A 472 -0.34 -12.09 9.24
N ASP A 473 -0.16 -13.41 9.25
CA ASP A 473 -0.34 -14.29 8.08
C ASP A 473 -1.78 -14.79 7.90
N ASN A 474 -2.76 -14.11 8.52
CA ASN A 474 -4.20 -14.31 8.33
C ASN A 474 -4.75 -15.63 8.92
N HIS A 475 -4.25 -16.06 10.08
CA HIS A 475 -4.85 -17.16 10.84
C HIS A 475 -5.62 -16.63 12.04
N TYR A 476 -6.96 -16.77 12.01
CA TYR A 476 -7.82 -16.53 13.18
C TYR A 476 -7.72 -17.72 14.13
N LEU A 477 -7.13 -17.50 15.30
CA LEU A 477 -6.77 -18.57 16.25
C LEU A 477 -7.87 -18.90 17.27
N GLY A 478 -8.94 -18.11 17.28
CA GLY A 478 -9.95 -18.15 18.34
C GLY A 478 -9.69 -17.13 19.45
N GLY A 479 -10.45 -17.26 20.53
CA GLY A 479 -10.44 -16.29 21.62
C GLY A 479 -11.32 -16.68 22.78
N THR A 480 -11.33 -15.85 23.82
CA THR A 480 -12.14 -16.04 25.02
C THR A 480 -13.41 -15.19 24.96
N ILE A 481 -14.46 -15.68 25.64
CA ILE A 481 -15.71 -14.96 25.90
C ILE A 481 -15.84 -14.81 27.41
N MET A 482 -16.18 -13.63 27.89
CA MET A 482 -16.50 -13.36 29.28
C MET A 482 -17.74 -12.46 29.40
N PRO A 483 -18.45 -12.47 30.54
CA PRO A 483 -19.56 -11.53 30.75
C PRO A 483 -19.08 -10.09 30.60
N GLY A 484 -19.89 -9.22 29.98
CA GLY A 484 -19.60 -7.79 29.95
C GLY A 484 -19.86 -7.13 31.30
N PHE A 485 -19.47 -5.87 31.44
CA PHE A 485 -19.55 -5.13 32.71
C PHE A 485 -20.94 -5.16 33.37
N HIS A 486 -22.01 -5.08 32.57
CA HIS A 486 -23.37 -5.12 33.09
C HIS A 486 -23.72 -6.52 33.62
N LEU A 487 -23.45 -7.58 32.84
CA LEU A 487 -23.69 -8.96 33.25
C LEU A 487 -22.85 -9.37 34.46
N MET A 488 -21.59 -8.94 34.54
CA MET A 488 -20.75 -9.17 35.73
C MET A 488 -21.40 -8.57 36.97
N LYS A 489 -21.89 -7.32 36.87
CA LYS A 489 -22.58 -6.64 37.97
C LYS A 489 -23.87 -7.36 38.35
N GLU A 490 -24.72 -7.72 37.38
CA GLU A 490 -25.98 -8.43 37.62
C GLU A 490 -25.74 -9.79 38.27
N ALA A 491 -24.76 -10.55 37.79
CA ALA A 491 -24.42 -11.86 38.35
C ALA A 491 -23.97 -11.75 39.83
N LEU A 492 -23.17 -10.73 40.17
CA LEU A 492 -22.79 -10.44 41.55
C LEU A 492 -24.01 -10.07 42.40
N ALA A 493 -24.87 -9.17 41.91
CA ALA A 493 -26.05 -8.72 42.65
C ALA A 493 -27.06 -9.85 42.89
N ALA A 494 -27.27 -10.74 41.91
CA ALA A 494 -28.26 -11.80 41.97
C ALA A 494 -27.86 -13.00 42.87
N LYS A 495 -26.57 -13.22 43.10
CA LYS A 495 -26.06 -14.42 43.79
C LYS A 495 -25.38 -14.12 45.13
N THR A 496 -25.32 -12.86 45.56
CA THR A 496 -24.70 -12.48 46.83
C THR A 496 -25.57 -11.51 47.61
N ALA A 497 -25.86 -11.85 48.87
CA ALA A 497 -26.55 -10.92 49.76
C ALA A 497 -25.68 -9.68 49.99
N ASN A 498 -26.26 -8.48 49.90
CA ASN A 498 -25.63 -7.16 50.18
C ASN A 498 -24.73 -6.53 49.09
N LEU A 499 -24.68 -7.06 47.86
CA LEU A 499 -23.90 -6.47 46.75
C LEU A 499 -24.72 -5.68 45.72
N ASP A 500 -26.04 -5.56 45.89
CA ASP A 500 -26.84 -4.61 45.11
C ASP A 500 -26.54 -3.17 45.55
N ARG A 501 -25.50 -2.58 44.94
CA ARG A 501 -24.94 -1.28 45.31
C ARG A 501 -24.75 -0.39 44.06
N PRO A 502 -24.73 0.94 44.24
CA PRO A 502 -24.39 1.87 43.15
C PRO A 502 -22.99 1.59 42.60
N ALA A 503 -22.75 1.96 41.34
CA ALA A 503 -21.45 1.75 40.71
C ALA A 503 -20.36 2.59 41.40
N GLY A 504 -19.26 1.94 41.82
CA GLY A 504 -18.07 2.62 42.34
C GLY A 504 -17.17 3.16 41.22
N LYS A 505 -16.01 3.68 41.60
CA LYS A 505 -14.93 4.10 40.68
C LYS A 505 -13.81 3.07 40.66
N VAL A 506 -13.05 3.03 39.56
CA VAL A 506 -11.86 2.19 39.44
C VAL A 506 -10.73 2.80 40.27
N TYR A 507 -10.17 2.00 41.18
CA TYR A 507 -8.97 2.29 41.97
C TYR A 507 -8.03 1.08 41.94
N PRO A 508 -6.70 1.29 41.92
CA PRO A 508 -5.73 0.18 41.96
C PRO A 508 -5.83 -0.70 43.21
N PHE A 509 -6.15 -0.08 44.36
CA PHE A 509 -6.28 -0.76 45.65
C PHE A 509 -7.60 -0.33 46.32
N PRO A 510 -8.74 -0.88 45.88
CA PRO A 510 -10.05 -0.41 46.33
C PRO A 510 -10.33 -0.86 47.77
N THR A 511 -10.73 0.07 48.64
CA THR A 511 -11.03 -0.18 50.06
C THR A 511 -12.53 -0.12 50.38
N THR A 512 -13.39 -0.01 49.37
CA THR A 512 -14.84 -0.05 49.52
C THR A 512 -15.44 -1.08 48.57
N THR A 513 -16.53 -1.75 48.98
CA THR A 513 -17.19 -2.78 48.16
C THR A 513 -17.60 -2.29 46.76
N PRO A 514 -18.21 -1.09 46.58
CA PRO A 514 -18.53 -0.58 45.24
C PRO A 514 -17.30 -0.38 44.35
N ASN A 515 -16.21 0.16 44.91
CA ASN A 515 -14.96 0.34 44.16
C ASN A 515 -14.28 -1.00 43.87
N ALA A 516 -14.34 -1.96 44.81
CA ALA A 516 -13.76 -3.29 44.63
C ALA A 516 -14.46 -4.07 43.52
N ILE A 517 -15.79 -3.99 43.44
CA ILE A 517 -16.57 -4.59 42.35
C ILE A 517 -16.23 -3.91 41.01
N THR A 518 -16.27 -2.57 40.95
CA THR A 518 -15.96 -1.85 39.70
C THR A 518 -14.52 -2.10 39.23
N SER A 519 -13.53 -2.05 40.12
CA SER A 519 -12.13 -2.36 39.80
C SER A 519 -11.98 -3.80 39.35
N GLY A 520 -12.52 -4.78 40.08
CA GLY A 520 -12.37 -6.19 39.73
C GLY A 520 -12.96 -6.56 38.37
N MET A 521 -14.11 -5.97 38.00
CA MET A 521 -14.67 -6.14 36.65
C MET A 521 -13.77 -5.54 35.57
N MET A 522 -13.16 -4.39 35.83
CA MET A 522 -12.24 -3.74 34.90
C MET A 522 -10.93 -4.51 34.75
N ASP A 523 -10.34 -4.93 35.87
CA ASP A 523 -9.11 -5.71 35.92
C ASP A 523 -9.29 -7.06 35.22
N ALA A 524 -10.48 -7.68 35.32
CA ALA A 524 -10.79 -8.90 34.60
C ALA A 524 -10.70 -8.71 33.07
N VAL A 525 -11.27 -7.62 32.55
CA VAL A 525 -11.24 -7.32 31.11
C VAL A 525 -9.83 -6.91 30.65
N CYS A 526 -9.19 -5.97 31.35
CA CYS A 526 -7.82 -5.54 31.04
C CYS A 526 -6.83 -6.71 31.10
N GLY A 527 -6.94 -7.55 32.13
CA GLY A 527 -6.14 -8.76 32.29
C GLY A 527 -6.34 -9.74 31.13
N ALA A 528 -7.56 -9.94 30.66
CA ALA A 528 -7.82 -10.79 29.51
C ALA A 528 -7.17 -10.26 28.21
N VAL A 529 -7.23 -8.94 27.98
CA VAL A 529 -6.57 -8.28 26.85
C VAL A 529 -5.06 -8.49 26.90
N ILE A 530 -4.43 -8.19 28.06
CA ILE A 530 -2.98 -8.34 28.26
C ILE A 530 -2.55 -9.79 28.10
N MET A 531 -3.31 -10.73 28.65
CA MET A 531 -3.03 -12.17 28.55
C MET A 531 -3.12 -12.68 27.11
N MET A 532 -4.14 -12.25 26.36
CA MET A 532 -4.27 -12.64 24.95
C MET A 532 -3.15 -12.03 24.09
N HIS A 533 -2.82 -10.76 24.35
CA HIS A 533 -1.71 -10.07 23.70
C HIS A 533 -0.39 -10.79 23.95
N GLY A 534 -0.06 -11.12 25.20
CA GLY A 534 1.14 -11.86 25.54
C GLY A 534 1.22 -13.24 24.88
N ARG A 535 0.11 -13.99 24.83
CA ARG A 535 0.02 -15.29 24.13
C ARG A 535 0.29 -15.14 22.64
N LEU A 536 -0.31 -14.13 22.01
CA LEU A 536 -0.12 -13.87 20.58
C LEU A 536 1.30 -13.38 20.29
N GLN A 537 1.87 -12.53 21.15
CA GLN A 537 3.25 -12.06 21.05
C GLN A 537 4.25 -13.23 21.11
N GLN A 538 4.06 -14.16 22.05
CA GLN A 538 4.88 -15.37 22.16
C GLN A 538 4.79 -16.23 20.90
N LYS A 539 3.59 -16.36 20.31
CA LYS A 539 3.38 -17.11 19.08
C LYS A 539 4.00 -16.44 17.85
N THR A 540 3.96 -15.10 17.80
CA THR A 540 4.41 -14.30 16.66
C THR A 540 5.94 -14.16 16.63
N GLY A 541 6.58 -14.20 17.81
CA GLY A 541 8.03 -14.10 17.98
C GLY A 541 8.49 -12.72 18.46
N GLU A 542 9.68 -12.65 19.05
CA GLU A 542 10.26 -11.40 19.58
C GLU A 542 10.52 -10.38 18.47
N GLY A 543 10.26 -9.10 18.77
CA GLY A 543 10.50 -7.98 17.84
C GLY A 543 9.44 -7.79 16.75
N ARG A 544 8.39 -8.61 16.71
CA ARG A 544 7.25 -8.45 15.79
C ARG A 544 6.06 -7.82 16.52
N PRO A 545 5.47 -6.73 16.01
CA PRO A 545 4.41 -6.02 16.72
C PRO A 545 3.11 -6.82 16.78
N VAL A 546 2.43 -6.75 17.93
CA VAL A 546 1.05 -7.20 18.10
C VAL A 546 0.17 -6.00 18.46
N ASP A 547 -0.76 -5.68 17.57
CA ASP A 547 -1.71 -4.58 17.77
C ASP A 547 -2.90 -5.02 18.64
N VAL A 548 -3.58 -4.08 19.28
CA VAL A 548 -4.84 -4.30 19.99
C VAL A 548 -5.91 -3.41 19.37
N ILE A 549 -6.97 -4.01 18.83
CA ILE A 549 -8.11 -3.31 18.25
C ILE A 549 -9.31 -3.54 19.16
N ILE A 550 -9.89 -2.48 19.71
CA ILE A 550 -11.00 -2.54 20.66
C ILE A 550 -12.24 -1.86 20.05
N THR A 551 -13.38 -2.55 20.10
CA THR A 551 -14.68 -2.05 19.63
C THR A 551 -15.77 -2.19 20.68
N GLY A 552 -16.94 -1.62 20.43
CA GLY A 552 -18.11 -1.73 21.31
C GLY A 552 -18.19 -0.65 22.40
N GLY A 553 -19.35 -0.56 23.07
CA GLY A 553 -19.66 0.54 23.98
C GLY A 553 -18.78 0.64 25.23
N GLY A 554 -18.05 -0.43 25.56
CA GLY A 554 -17.07 -0.42 26.66
C GLY A 554 -15.64 -0.06 26.24
N ALA A 555 -15.36 0.18 24.95
CA ALA A 555 -14.00 0.30 24.43
C ALA A 555 -13.18 1.40 25.13
N SER A 556 -13.70 2.62 25.20
CA SER A 556 -13.00 3.75 25.84
C SER A 556 -12.73 3.50 27.33
N LYS A 557 -13.64 2.81 28.03
CA LYS A 557 -13.44 2.47 29.44
C LYS A 557 -12.28 1.51 29.63
N VAL A 558 -12.17 0.51 28.75
CA VAL A 558 -11.08 -0.48 28.77
C VAL A 558 -9.75 0.19 28.44
N VAL A 559 -9.67 0.98 27.35
CA VAL A 559 -8.42 1.68 26.98
C VAL A 559 -7.93 2.59 28.11
N ASN A 560 -8.84 3.33 28.76
CA ASN A 560 -8.48 4.21 29.87
C ASN A 560 -8.03 3.47 31.13
N ALA A 561 -8.40 2.19 31.27
CA ALA A 561 -8.04 1.37 32.42
C ALA A 561 -6.86 0.43 32.16
N LEU A 562 -6.43 0.26 30.91
CA LEU A 562 -5.21 -0.49 30.61
C LEU A 562 -4.00 0.19 31.26
N PRO A 563 -2.99 -0.58 31.71
CA PRO A 563 -1.76 0.00 32.25
C PRO A 563 -1.12 0.95 31.24
N LYS A 564 -0.76 2.17 31.68
CA LYS A 564 -0.17 3.19 30.81
C LYS A 564 1.04 2.67 30.04
N GLN A 565 1.89 1.90 30.71
CA GLN A 565 3.07 1.30 30.08
C GLN A 565 2.68 0.34 28.94
N PHE A 566 1.67 -0.49 29.15
CA PHE A 566 1.17 -1.40 28.12
C PHE A 566 0.67 -0.64 26.88
N VAL A 567 -0.02 0.48 27.06
CA VAL A 567 -0.52 1.32 25.95
C VAL A 567 0.62 2.08 25.25
N LEU A 568 1.69 2.44 25.97
CA LEU A 568 2.87 3.08 25.37
C LEU A 568 3.72 2.10 24.56
N ASP A 569 3.82 0.86 25.03
CA ASP A 569 4.65 -0.18 24.40
C ASP A 569 3.96 -0.84 23.19
N ASN A 570 2.63 -0.71 23.06
CA ASN A 570 1.84 -1.41 22.06
C ASN A 570 0.88 -0.49 21.31
N THR A 571 0.56 -0.83 20.06
CA THR A 571 -0.43 -0.09 19.28
C THR A 571 -1.84 -0.49 19.73
N VAL A 572 -2.53 0.38 20.46
CA VAL A 572 -3.92 0.18 20.90
C VAL A 572 -4.85 1.16 20.17
N LYS A 573 -5.87 0.64 19.47
CA LYS A 573 -6.81 1.43 18.67
C LYS A 573 -8.25 1.16 19.09
N ILE A 574 -9.05 2.23 19.21
CA ILE A 574 -10.51 2.10 19.28
C ILE A 574 -11.05 2.20 17.87
N VAL A 575 -11.82 1.21 17.44
CA VAL A 575 -12.49 1.20 16.13
C VAL A 575 -13.96 0.90 16.35
N ASP A 576 -14.81 1.90 16.11
CA ASP A 576 -16.25 1.71 16.20
C ASP A 576 -16.79 0.90 15.02
N ASN A 577 -17.83 0.12 15.28
CA ASN A 577 -18.61 -0.61 14.27
C ASN A 577 -17.78 -1.59 13.42
N LEU A 578 -16.82 -2.28 14.05
CA LEU A 578 -15.90 -3.18 13.36
C LEU A 578 -16.60 -4.33 12.61
N VAL A 579 -17.74 -4.82 13.11
CA VAL A 579 -18.61 -5.79 12.41
C VAL A 579 -19.11 -5.24 11.08
N ILE A 580 -19.55 -3.99 11.03
CA ILE A 580 -20.05 -3.35 9.80
C ILE A 580 -18.91 -3.23 8.78
N TYR A 581 -17.69 -2.89 9.21
CA TYR A 581 -16.52 -2.93 8.33
C TYR A 581 -16.21 -4.34 7.82
N GLY A 582 -16.37 -5.38 8.66
CA GLY A 582 -16.22 -6.76 8.25
C GLY A 582 -17.22 -7.20 7.18
N LEU A 583 -18.50 -6.85 7.39
CA LEU A 583 -19.57 -7.11 6.42
C LEU A 583 -19.32 -6.37 5.11
N LEU A 584 -18.92 -5.10 5.17
CA LEU A 584 -18.56 -4.31 4.00
C LEU A 584 -17.41 -4.95 3.21
N ASN A 585 -16.34 -5.35 3.90
CA ASN A 585 -15.19 -6.01 3.26
C ASN A 585 -15.62 -7.32 2.57
N TRP A 586 -16.51 -8.09 3.19
CA TRP A 586 -17.03 -9.33 2.61
C TRP A 586 -17.88 -9.09 1.36
N VAL A 587 -18.80 -8.11 1.40
CA VAL A 587 -19.65 -7.79 0.24
C VAL A 587 -18.81 -7.27 -0.93
N ALA A 588 -17.79 -6.44 -0.67
CA ALA A 588 -16.87 -5.98 -1.72
C ALA A 588 -16.13 -7.15 -2.42
N GLN A 589 -15.71 -8.17 -1.65
CA GLN A 589 -15.09 -9.37 -2.23
C GLN A 589 -16.07 -10.21 -3.07
N GLU A 590 -17.32 -10.37 -2.61
CA GLU A 590 -18.35 -11.13 -3.33
C GLU A 590 -18.63 -10.52 -4.72
N GLN A 591 -18.60 -9.19 -4.83
CA GLN A 591 -18.81 -8.47 -6.09
C GLN A 591 -17.64 -8.65 -7.09
N GLU A 592 -16.41 -8.84 -6.60
CA GLU A 592 -15.23 -9.04 -7.43
C GLU A 592 -15.07 -10.49 -7.94
N GLN A 593 -15.71 -11.48 -7.29
CA GLN A 593 -15.57 -12.91 -7.59
C GLN A 593 -16.86 -13.72 -7.37
N PRO A 594 -17.92 -13.50 -8.17
CA PRO A 594 -19.20 -14.22 -8.00
C PRO A 594 -19.11 -15.74 -8.17
N ASP A 595 -18.11 -16.25 -8.92
CA ASP A 595 -17.96 -17.68 -9.28
C ASP A 595 -16.99 -18.50 -8.39
N LYS A 596 -16.51 -17.96 -7.25
CA LYS A 596 -15.44 -18.60 -6.45
C LYS A 596 -15.73 -18.84 -4.97
N LEU A 597 -16.98 -18.72 -4.50
CA LEU A 597 -17.30 -19.06 -3.12
C LEU A 597 -17.73 -20.52 -3.00
N PRO A 598 -17.23 -21.27 -1.99
CA PRO A 598 -17.71 -22.62 -1.72
C PRO A 598 -19.14 -22.57 -1.16
N GLU A 599 -19.97 -23.54 -1.57
CA GLU A 599 -21.30 -23.80 -1.01
C GLU A 599 -21.31 -23.92 0.52
#